data_AF-A0A7S0U3A6-F1
#
_entry.id   AF-A0A7S0U3A6-F1
#
_cell.length_a   1.000
_cell.length_b   1.000
_cell.length_c   1.000
_cell.angle_alpha   90.00
_cell.angle_beta   90.00
_cell.angle_gamma   90.00
#
_symmetry.space_group_name_H-M   'P 1'
#
loop_
_entity.id
_entity.type
_entity.pdbx_description
1 polymer ?
#
loop_
_entity_poly.entity_id
_entity_poly.type
_entity_poly.pdbx_seq_one_letter_code
_entity_poly.pdbx_strand_id
1 'polypeptide(L)'
;MTHHSLRSRSMRSVPVLLLAVVVLAAGADGYALSPLERAAAEEIALKGHTEAGNVELGSGIGRGLLSSEEEGSEWEEARAEVQVEEMLDSSPKTTKGKGFKIPFYPGNSTVFNPQKSKTFRVVPKQMFLLGYADNTHLKGYQGRDVVQIGDHFVDTKFGAITDCNSPDFNGVDGIVGFGMPVQHQAAPPPPSGMAAMMPGGGGDKPQPTLPLPLLFALTDPRVKDNAHNHMLKNRAFSFMSTDKDAEIQLGGYDPDAVDGRMFLTPSITVNDYVVVSLSLKFGDTELFDFTPKNPRLRYLPAIMDSGTSCLVIPDSTMNGLLKESPYDRWKGMVGDTKHPKLKSTFHLNIAGATFDIGYDDWYLTLSNQSCVQKAPPGFGGILVGDVLFRRYVVLFDLRHYPESVVIGIGKQNPHYKPAKHHHAITKVPAYKRKPLNISDSAPPRYKAPMATDRIPIWNQEETQYFINLTLGSPRQKFTVIFDTGSSVFGIFSRCIPNAPSYGTCVFGGGSSGGGGMLIEGAVFVLSIAVIFCGIGTAINLYVRKRHDKQEQLARSKARGKNPSNSSYGPERLAGMYGTMP
;
A
#
# COMPACT_ATOMS: atom_id res chain seq x y z
N MET A 1 -56.33 22.28 39.61
CA MET A 1 -56.24 23.75 39.76
C MET A 1 -55.55 24.31 38.54
N THR A 2 -56.30 25.13 37.82
CA THR A 2 -55.97 25.92 36.63
C THR A 2 -54.86 26.94 36.90
N HIS A 3 -54.00 27.21 35.90
CA HIS A 3 -53.78 28.58 35.38
C HIS A 3 -52.94 28.59 34.08
N HIS A 4 -53.57 29.16 33.04
CA HIS A 4 -53.11 29.93 31.85
C HIS A 4 -51.61 29.94 31.48
N SER A 5 -51.22 29.55 30.25
CA SER A 5 -51.40 30.21 28.93
C SER A 5 -50.55 31.48 28.74
N LEU A 6 -49.63 31.45 27.77
CA LEU A 6 -49.48 32.52 26.77
C LEU A 6 -48.72 32.07 25.51
N ARG A 7 -49.20 32.60 24.38
CA ARG A 7 -48.87 32.44 22.95
C ARG A 7 -47.38 32.75 22.65
N SER A 8 -46.74 32.39 21.52
CA SER A 8 -47.21 32.46 20.12
C SER A 8 -46.26 31.81 19.10
N ARG A 9 -46.86 31.22 18.04
CA ARG A 9 -46.52 31.26 16.59
C ARG A 9 -45.07 31.13 16.06
N SER A 10 -44.91 30.06 15.26
CA SER A 10 -44.60 30.07 13.81
C SER A 10 -43.14 30.02 13.29
N MET A 11 -42.90 28.94 12.51
CA MET A 11 -42.03 28.78 11.31
C MET A 11 -40.52 29.02 11.47
N ARG A 12 -39.71 27.94 11.48
CA ARG A 12 -39.13 27.16 10.34
C ARG A 12 -37.72 27.66 9.93
N SER A 13 -36.78 26.70 9.86
CA SER A 13 -35.50 26.65 9.09
C SER A 13 -34.40 27.64 9.56
N VAL A 14 -33.12 27.31 9.83
CA VAL A 14 -32.16 26.28 9.38
C VAL A 14 -31.02 26.17 10.44
N PRO A 15 -30.35 25.01 10.62
CA PRO A 15 -29.26 24.80 11.59
C PRO A 15 -27.85 24.92 10.96
N VAL A 16 -26.82 24.67 11.77
CA VAL A 16 -25.38 24.46 11.45
C VAL A 16 -24.49 25.70 11.63
N LEU A 17 -24.11 25.98 12.87
CA LEU A 17 -22.78 26.52 13.20
C LEU A 17 -22.46 26.36 14.70
N LEU A 18 -22.28 25.13 15.17
CA LEU A 18 -21.69 24.88 16.51
C LEU A 18 -21.24 23.42 16.65
N LEU A 19 -20.13 23.08 16.00
CA LEU A 19 -19.35 21.88 16.31
C LEU A 19 -17.90 22.07 15.82
N ALA A 20 -17.19 23.02 16.44
CA ALA A 20 -15.80 23.34 16.10
C ALA A 20 -14.86 23.37 17.33
N VAL A 21 -15.23 22.81 18.49
CA VAL A 21 -14.38 22.88 19.71
C VAL A 21 -14.24 21.56 20.47
N VAL A 22 -14.46 20.38 19.85
CA VAL A 22 -14.24 19.08 20.56
C VAL A 22 -13.27 18.11 19.87
N VAL A 23 -12.66 18.43 18.72
CA VAL A 23 -11.72 17.51 18.03
C VAL A 23 -10.23 17.79 18.35
N LEU A 24 -9.93 18.33 19.55
CA LEU A 24 -8.54 18.53 20.02
C LEU A 24 -8.13 17.59 21.17
N ALA A 25 -8.86 16.50 21.40
CA ALA A 25 -8.47 15.47 22.37
C ALA A 25 -8.97 14.08 21.96
N ALA A 26 -8.42 13.52 20.89
CA ALA A 26 -8.42 12.07 20.60
C ALA A 26 -7.37 11.78 19.52
N GLY A 27 -6.11 12.03 19.86
CA GLY A 27 -4.97 11.45 19.14
C GLY A 27 -4.59 10.15 19.84
N ALA A 28 -4.23 9.14 19.04
CA ALA A 28 -3.87 7.78 19.42
C ALA A 28 -5.06 6.83 19.66
N ASP A 29 -5.72 6.45 18.57
CA ASP A 29 -6.15 5.06 18.40
C ASP A 29 -5.89 4.66 16.94
N GLY A 30 -5.09 3.61 16.76
CA GLY A 30 -4.72 3.08 15.46
C GLY A 30 -5.96 2.61 14.70
N TYR A 31 -6.00 2.90 13.40
CA TYR A 31 -7.05 2.39 12.53
C TYR A 31 -6.89 0.87 12.41
N ALA A 32 -7.91 0.13 12.82
CA ALA A 32 -8.02 -1.31 12.63
C ALA A 32 -8.60 -1.57 11.23
N LEU A 33 -7.92 -2.37 10.40
CA LEU A 33 -8.43 -2.75 9.08
C LEU A 33 -9.59 -3.71 9.25
N SER A 34 -10.70 -3.47 8.55
CA SER A 34 -11.82 -4.40 8.52
C SER A 34 -11.42 -5.70 7.81
N PRO A 35 -12.07 -6.84 8.12
CA PRO A 35 -11.78 -8.13 7.47
C PRO A 35 -11.82 -8.12 5.93
N LEU A 36 -12.58 -7.18 5.34
CA LEU A 36 -12.66 -6.97 3.89
C LEU A 36 -11.44 -6.23 3.32
N GLU A 37 -10.81 -5.35 4.10
CA GLU A 37 -9.59 -4.63 3.70
C GLU A 37 -8.38 -5.56 3.83
N ARG A 38 -8.38 -6.44 4.84
CA ARG A 38 -7.37 -7.51 5.01
C ARG A 38 -7.37 -8.51 3.86
N ALA A 39 -8.55 -9.00 3.47
CA ALA A 39 -8.68 -9.91 2.34
C ALA A 39 -8.23 -9.26 1.01
N ALA A 40 -8.39 -7.94 0.88
CA ALA A 40 -7.93 -7.20 -0.29
C ALA A 40 -6.39 -7.11 -0.30
N ALA A 41 -5.75 -6.65 0.78
CA ALA A 41 -4.29 -6.53 0.88
C ALA A 41 -3.56 -7.87 0.63
N GLU A 42 -4.15 -8.98 1.04
CA GLU A 42 -3.59 -10.33 0.84
C GLU A 42 -3.77 -10.85 -0.60
N GLU A 43 -4.90 -10.55 -1.25
CA GLU A 43 -5.11 -10.84 -2.68
C GLU A 43 -4.12 -10.08 -3.57
N ILE A 44 -3.56 -8.97 -3.07
CA ILE A 44 -2.66 -8.06 -3.77
C ILE A 44 -1.21 -8.57 -3.75
N ALA A 45 -0.72 -9.04 -2.59
CA ALA A 45 0.57 -9.76 -2.48
C ALA A 45 0.62 -10.98 -3.42
N LEU A 46 -0.51 -11.67 -3.55
CA LEU A 46 -0.70 -12.82 -4.42
C LEU A 46 -0.41 -12.58 -5.90
N LYS A 47 -0.83 -11.42 -6.41
CA LYS A 47 -0.82 -11.11 -7.85
C LYS A 47 0.47 -10.42 -8.31
N GLY A 48 1.24 -9.85 -7.38
CA GLY A 48 2.59 -9.31 -7.70
C GLY A 48 3.55 -10.38 -8.24
N HIS A 49 3.46 -11.61 -7.71
CA HIS A 49 4.31 -12.73 -8.14
C HIS A 49 3.95 -13.28 -9.53
N THR A 50 2.71 -13.12 -10.00
CA THR A 50 2.29 -13.59 -11.33
C THR A 50 2.87 -12.78 -12.49
N GLU A 51 3.17 -11.49 -12.31
CA GLU A 51 3.75 -10.66 -13.36
C GLU A 51 5.25 -10.90 -13.57
N ALA A 52 5.98 -11.30 -12.52
CA ALA A 52 7.38 -11.72 -12.62
C ALA A 52 7.53 -13.13 -13.24
N GLY A 53 6.60 -14.05 -12.95
CA GLY A 53 6.69 -15.46 -13.37
C GLY A 53 6.22 -15.75 -14.81
N ASN A 54 5.45 -14.87 -15.46
CA ASN A 54 4.80 -15.18 -16.74
C ASN A 54 5.71 -15.10 -17.98
N VAL A 55 7.00 -14.77 -17.84
CA VAL A 55 7.89 -14.54 -18.99
C VAL A 55 8.76 -15.76 -19.36
N GLU A 56 8.94 -16.76 -18.50
CA GLU A 56 9.95 -17.82 -18.76
C GLU A 56 9.43 -19.25 -19.04
N LEU A 57 8.12 -19.47 -19.15
CA LEU A 57 7.57 -20.82 -19.44
C LEU A 57 6.95 -20.99 -20.83
N GLY A 58 7.13 -20.02 -21.73
CA GLY A 58 6.40 -19.92 -23.00
C GLY A 58 7.17 -20.06 -24.32
N SER A 59 8.47 -20.34 -24.34
CA SER A 59 9.22 -20.47 -25.61
C SER A 59 9.80 -21.85 -25.81
N GLY A 60 9.00 -22.77 -26.34
CA GLY A 60 9.47 -24.12 -26.62
C GLY A 60 8.51 -25.07 -27.32
N ILE A 61 7.52 -24.61 -28.09
CA ILE A 61 6.81 -25.45 -29.07
C ILE A 61 6.46 -24.60 -30.30
N GLY A 62 6.84 -25.08 -31.48
CA GLY A 62 6.94 -24.33 -32.73
C GLY A 62 5.62 -23.86 -33.35
N ARG A 63 5.74 -22.82 -34.20
CA ARG A 63 4.73 -22.45 -35.20
C ARG A 63 5.37 -22.47 -36.58
N GLY A 64 4.86 -23.36 -37.42
CA GLY A 64 4.97 -23.25 -38.87
C GLY A 64 3.72 -22.57 -39.43
N LEU A 65 3.95 -21.78 -40.49
CA LEU A 65 3.07 -21.52 -41.64
C LEU A 65 1.61 -21.06 -41.39
N LEU A 66 1.31 -19.81 -41.76
CA LEU A 66 0.58 -19.46 -42.99
C LEU A 66 0.23 -17.95 -43.03
N SER A 67 0.38 -17.40 -44.24
CA SER A 67 0.19 -16.03 -44.69
C SER A 67 -1.14 -15.83 -45.41
N SER A 68 -1.72 -14.62 -45.33
CA SER A 68 -2.53 -13.94 -46.36
C SER A 68 -2.99 -12.60 -45.74
N GLU A 69 -2.53 -11.43 -46.19
CA GLU A 69 -3.02 -10.63 -47.34
C GLU A 69 -4.51 -10.24 -47.25
N GLU A 70 -4.81 -8.94 -47.10
CA GLU A 70 -5.44 -8.08 -48.13
C GLU A 70 -5.92 -6.70 -47.58
N GLU A 71 -5.63 -5.66 -48.39
CA GLU A 71 -6.40 -4.44 -48.76
C GLU A 71 -7.08 -3.56 -47.67
N GLY A 72 -7.04 -2.21 -47.64
CA GLY A 72 -6.72 -1.20 -48.64
C GLY A 72 -7.95 -0.34 -48.98
N SER A 73 -8.11 0.88 -48.42
CA SER A 73 -8.81 2.01 -49.09
C SER A 73 -8.72 3.34 -48.32
N GLU A 74 -8.46 4.41 -49.08
CA GLU A 74 -8.35 5.85 -48.77
C GLU A 74 -9.56 6.48 -48.06
N TRP A 75 -9.36 7.62 -47.38
CA TRP A 75 -10.06 8.91 -47.61
C TRP A 75 -9.41 10.08 -46.81
N GLU A 76 -9.05 11.13 -47.58
CA GLU A 76 -9.08 12.59 -47.35
C GLU A 76 -8.47 13.29 -46.12
N GLU A 77 -7.55 14.23 -46.44
CA GLU A 77 -6.98 15.26 -45.58
C GLU A 77 -8.02 16.32 -45.14
N ALA A 78 -8.12 16.54 -43.83
CA ALA A 78 -8.64 17.78 -43.27
C ALA A 78 -7.70 18.32 -42.19
N ARG A 79 -7.13 19.50 -42.45
CA ARG A 79 -6.41 20.35 -41.48
C ARG A 79 -7.31 20.71 -40.30
N ALA A 80 -6.82 20.51 -39.07
CA ALA A 80 -7.21 21.33 -37.92
C ALA A 80 -6.11 21.31 -36.84
N GLU A 81 -5.53 22.49 -36.60
CA GLU A 81 -4.72 22.78 -35.41
C GLU A 81 -5.64 22.91 -34.17
N VAL A 82 -5.08 22.60 -33.00
CA VAL A 82 -5.55 22.93 -31.64
C VAL A 82 -6.82 22.20 -31.14
N GLN A 83 -6.61 21.14 -30.34
CA GLN A 83 -7.25 20.87 -29.03
C GLN A 83 -6.89 19.44 -28.56
N VAL A 84 -5.84 19.28 -27.76
CA VAL A 84 -5.45 17.99 -27.12
C VAL A 84 -5.62 18.04 -25.58
N GLU A 85 -6.26 19.08 -25.04
CA GLU A 85 -6.40 19.23 -23.58
C GLU A 85 -7.68 18.66 -22.97
N GLU A 86 -8.59 18.04 -23.75
CA GLU A 86 -9.93 17.71 -23.22
C GLU A 86 -10.34 16.22 -23.22
N MET A 87 -9.42 15.27 -23.45
CA MET A 87 -9.76 13.83 -23.45
C MET A 87 -9.11 12.98 -22.35
N LEU A 88 -8.52 13.59 -21.32
CA LEU A 88 -8.06 12.87 -20.12
C LEU A 88 -8.57 13.45 -18.78
N ASP A 89 -9.41 14.48 -18.80
CA ASP A 89 -10.01 15.02 -17.57
C ASP A 89 -11.55 15.01 -17.65
N SER A 90 -12.14 13.88 -17.31
CA SER A 90 -13.53 13.84 -16.84
C SER A 90 -13.62 13.00 -15.58
N SER A 91 -13.06 13.53 -14.48
CA SER A 91 -13.53 13.13 -13.15
C SER A 91 -13.45 14.31 -12.18
N PRO A 92 -14.58 14.72 -11.57
CA PRO A 92 -14.56 15.78 -10.57
C PRO A 92 -13.67 15.39 -9.39
N LYS A 93 -12.95 16.38 -8.87
CA LYS A 93 -12.01 16.31 -7.75
C LYS A 93 -12.68 15.86 -6.44
N THR A 94 -13.08 14.59 -6.28
CA THR A 94 -13.43 14.00 -4.97
C THR A 94 -13.53 12.47 -4.91
N THR A 95 -13.33 11.71 -5.99
CA THR A 95 -13.48 10.23 -5.94
C THR A 95 -12.28 9.50 -6.55
N LYS A 96 -11.20 9.36 -5.78
CA LYS A 96 -10.09 8.45 -6.09
C LYS A 96 -10.23 7.15 -5.27
N GLY A 97 -10.38 6.05 -6.00
CA GLY A 97 -10.74 4.71 -5.51
C GLY A 97 -11.45 3.86 -6.56
N LYS A 98 -11.52 4.26 -7.85
CA LYS A 98 -12.10 3.43 -8.91
C LYS A 98 -11.31 2.13 -9.03
N GLY A 99 -11.89 1.03 -8.54
CA GLY A 99 -11.29 -0.30 -8.46
C GLY A 99 -11.25 -0.86 -7.03
N PHE A 100 -11.20 -0.01 -6.01
CA PHE A 100 -11.09 -0.39 -4.61
C PHE A 100 -12.36 -0.03 -3.82
N LYS A 101 -12.76 -0.90 -2.89
CA LYS A 101 -13.94 -0.65 -2.04
C LYS A 101 -13.68 0.44 -0.98
N ILE A 102 -12.42 0.69 -0.66
CA ILE A 102 -11.97 1.67 0.32
C ILE A 102 -11.09 2.71 -0.39
N PRO A 103 -11.28 4.01 -0.13
CA PRO A 103 -10.46 5.06 -0.72
C PRO A 103 -9.07 5.14 -0.07
N PHE A 104 -8.10 5.61 -0.85
CA PHE A 104 -6.77 5.96 -0.35
C PHE A 104 -6.77 7.37 0.25
N TYR A 105 -6.12 7.54 1.41
CA TYR A 105 -6.05 8.79 2.16
C TYR A 105 -4.58 9.24 2.32
N PRO A 106 -4.04 10.07 1.41
CA PRO A 106 -2.65 10.55 1.46
C PRO A 106 -2.27 11.26 2.78
N GLY A 107 -3.25 11.86 3.46
CA GLY A 107 -3.04 12.58 4.72
C GLY A 107 -2.72 11.69 5.93
N ASN A 108 -2.91 10.37 5.81
CA ASN A 108 -2.60 9.41 6.88
C ASN A 108 -1.12 9.02 6.93
N SER A 109 -0.32 9.45 5.94
CA SER A 109 1.09 9.11 5.84
C SER A 109 1.99 10.28 6.25
N THR A 110 3.13 9.96 6.87
CA THR A 110 4.27 10.87 6.95
C THR A 110 4.98 10.90 5.60
N VAL A 111 5.25 12.11 5.11
CA VAL A 111 5.79 12.31 3.76
C VAL A 111 7.18 12.91 3.85
N PHE A 112 8.14 12.33 3.12
CA PHE A 112 9.48 12.87 2.96
C PHE A 112 9.41 14.27 2.37
N ASN A 113 10.10 15.21 3.02
CA ASN A 113 10.26 16.56 2.53
C ASN A 113 11.69 16.73 1.99
N PRO A 114 11.88 16.73 0.66
CA PRO A 114 13.21 16.84 0.07
C PRO A 114 13.93 18.14 0.44
N GLN A 115 13.20 19.24 0.63
CA GLN A 115 13.80 20.54 0.97
C GLN A 115 14.36 20.61 2.39
N LYS A 116 13.97 19.68 3.27
CA LYS A 116 14.53 19.59 4.63
C LYS A 116 15.85 18.81 4.69
N SER A 117 16.18 18.05 3.66
CA SER A 117 17.42 17.29 3.59
C SER A 117 18.48 18.04 2.79
N LYS A 118 19.65 18.25 3.40
CA LYS A 118 20.81 18.89 2.78
C LYS A 118 21.57 17.93 1.85
N THR A 119 21.36 16.63 1.99
CA THR A 119 22.02 15.58 1.21
C THR A 119 21.19 15.06 0.04
N PHE A 120 19.91 15.43 -0.01
CA PHE A 120 18.99 15.00 -1.05
C PHE A 120 19.41 15.47 -2.45
N ARG A 121 19.32 14.57 -3.42
CA ARG A 121 19.52 14.86 -4.84
C ARG A 121 18.47 14.14 -5.68
N VAL A 122 17.95 14.82 -6.70
CA VAL A 122 17.13 14.17 -7.74
C VAL A 122 18.05 13.38 -8.66
N VAL A 123 17.68 12.14 -8.99
CA VAL A 123 18.36 11.38 -10.05
C VAL A 123 17.80 11.87 -11.39
N PRO A 124 18.62 12.50 -12.26
CA PRO A 124 18.11 13.12 -13.48
C PRO A 124 17.47 12.11 -14.42
N LYS A 125 16.33 12.50 -15.02
CA LYS A 125 15.61 11.74 -16.07
C LYS A 125 15.17 10.33 -15.67
N GLN A 126 15.08 10.04 -14.36
CA GLN A 126 14.75 8.71 -13.88
C GLN A 126 13.36 8.64 -13.24
N MET A 127 12.47 7.91 -13.92
CA MET A 127 11.13 7.60 -13.44
C MET A 127 11.16 6.56 -12.32
N PHE A 128 10.21 6.69 -11.39
CA PHE A 128 9.81 5.59 -10.53
C PHE A 128 8.35 5.26 -10.88
N LEU A 129 8.13 4.10 -11.48
CA LEU A 129 6.81 3.63 -11.86
C LEU A 129 6.71 2.17 -11.50
N LEU A 130 5.75 1.86 -10.65
CA LEU A 130 5.37 0.50 -10.30
C LEU A 130 3.86 0.40 -10.41
N GLY A 131 3.40 -0.59 -11.16
CA GLY A 131 2.01 -1.05 -11.13
C GLY A 131 1.99 -2.43 -10.51
N TYR A 132 0.93 -2.73 -9.77
CA TYR A 132 0.62 -4.07 -9.31
C TYR A 132 -0.65 -4.54 -10.03
N ALA A 133 -0.80 -5.86 -10.10
CA ALA A 133 -1.86 -6.53 -10.84
C ALA A 133 -3.29 -6.26 -10.31
N ASP A 134 -3.43 -5.66 -9.13
CA ASP A 134 -4.69 -5.18 -8.54
C ASP A 134 -5.07 -3.76 -8.98
N ASN A 135 -4.29 -3.15 -9.88
CA ASN A 135 -4.34 -1.76 -10.31
C ASN A 135 -3.79 -0.75 -9.28
N THR A 136 -3.09 -1.21 -8.24
CA THR A 136 -2.28 -0.31 -7.41
C THR A 136 -1.17 0.28 -8.25
N HIS A 137 -0.90 1.58 -8.09
CA HIS A 137 0.27 2.23 -8.65
C HIS A 137 1.05 3.00 -7.61
N LEU A 138 2.37 2.99 -7.78
CA LEU A 138 3.29 3.88 -7.10
C LEU A 138 4.05 4.64 -8.19
N LYS A 139 3.83 5.95 -8.31
CA LYS A 139 4.45 6.79 -9.34
C LYS A 139 5.21 7.95 -8.70
N GLY A 140 6.31 8.31 -9.32
CA GLY A 140 7.13 9.44 -8.94
C GLY A 140 8.46 9.41 -9.69
N TYR A 141 9.52 9.80 -9.00
CA TYR A 141 10.85 9.91 -9.58
C TYR A 141 11.88 9.22 -8.68
N GLN A 142 13.09 8.98 -9.16
CA GLN A 142 14.15 8.49 -8.28
C GLN A 142 14.85 9.65 -7.56
N GLY A 143 14.87 9.57 -6.23
CA GLY A 143 15.72 10.38 -5.37
C GLY A 143 17.00 9.64 -5.00
N ARG A 144 17.98 10.39 -4.48
CA ARG A 144 19.16 9.86 -3.82
C ARG A 144 19.37 10.60 -2.51
N ASP A 145 19.54 9.86 -1.43
CA ASP A 145 19.82 10.42 -0.11
C ASP A 145 20.39 9.34 0.83
N VAL A 146 20.79 9.74 2.03
CA VAL A 146 21.25 8.82 3.08
C VAL A 146 20.06 8.12 3.71
N VAL A 147 19.98 6.80 3.54
CA VAL A 147 18.98 5.92 4.14
C VAL A 147 19.61 5.20 5.33
N GLN A 148 18.92 5.13 6.46
CA GLN A 148 19.34 4.34 7.62
C GLN A 148 18.26 3.34 8.01
N ILE A 149 18.68 2.09 8.24
CA ILE A 149 17.88 1.01 8.82
C ILE A 149 18.73 0.33 9.90
N GLY A 150 18.21 0.31 11.12
CA GLY A 150 18.98 -0.10 12.28
C GLY A 150 20.26 0.74 12.47
N ASP A 151 21.39 0.08 12.72
CA ASP A 151 22.71 0.70 12.87
C ASP A 151 23.32 1.11 11.52
N HIS A 152 22.85 0.54 10.41
CA HIS A 152 23.46 0.69 9.10
C HIS A 152 22.83 1.82 8.29
N PHE A 153 23.66 2.55 7.54
CA PHE A 153 23.20 3.62 6.65
C PHE A 153 24.04 3.72 5.39
N VAL A 154 23.43 4.19 4.30
CA VAL A 154 24.10 4.34 3.00
C VAL A 154 23.46 5.47 2.19
N ASP A 155 24.30 6.25 1.51
CA ASP A 155 23.86 7.14 0.43
C ASP A 155 23.46 6.33 -0.81
N THR A 156 22.16 6.19 -1.05
CA THR A 156 21.62 5.35 -2.13
C THR A 156 20.40 5.98 -2.82
N LYS A 157 20.04 5.40 -3.96
CA LYS A 157 18.84 5.77 -4.72
C LYS A 157 17.59 5.14 -4.10
N PHE A 158 16.45 5.79 -4.24
CA PHE A 158 15.14 5.31 -3.81
C PHE A 158 14.03 5.91 -4.66
N GLY A 159 12.84 5.30 -4.65
CA GLY A 159 11.65 5.88 -5.27
C GLY A 159 11.06 6.99 -4.41
N ALA A 160 11.11 8.23 -4.87
CA ALA A 160 10.36 9.34 -4.28
C ALA A 160 8.94 9.32 -4.86
N ILE A 161 8.04 8.62 -4.16
CA ILE A 161 6.67 8.35 -4.63
C ILE A 161 5.81 9.58 -4.38
N THR A 162 5.28 10.16 -5.45
CA THR A 162 4.46 11.37 -5.41
C THR A 162 2.97 11.10 -5.68
N ASP A 163 2.65 9.94 -6.26
CA ASP A 163 1.29 9.48 -6.58
C ASP A 163 1.10 8.02 -6.16
N CYS A 164 0.05 7.77 -5.38
CA CYS A 164 -0.43 6.44 -4.99
C CYS A 164 -1.96 6.46 -5.00
N ASN A 165 -2.58 5.33 -5.31
CA ASN A 165 -4.04 5.15 -5.35
C ASN A 165 -4.57 4.06 -4.41
N SER A 166 -3.71 3.34 -3.70
CA SER A 166 -4.08 2.09 -3.03
C SER A 166 -4.33 2.24 -1.53
N PRO A 167 -5.46 1.75 -1.02
CA PRO A 167 -5.76 1.79 0.41
C PRO A 167 -4.81 0.93 1.26
N ASP A 168 -4.10 -0.04 0.66
CA ASP A 168 -3.09 -0.85 1.36
C ASP A 168 -1.93 -0.01 1.91
N PHE A 169 -1.76 1.19 1.37
CA PHE A 169 -0.77 2.15 1.83
C PHE A 169 -1.36 3.21 2.79
N ASN A 170 -2.59 3.03 3.28
CA ASN A 170 -3.16 3.90 4.31
C ASN A 170 -2.44 3.67 5.65
N GLY A 171 -1.91 4.74 6.25
CA GLY A 171 -1.26 4.67 7.57
C GLY A 171 0.21 4.26 7.52
N VAL A 172 0.81 4.21 6.33
CA VAL A 172 2.23 3.88 6.11
C VAL A 172 2.89 4.92 5.23
N ASP A 173 4.22 4.95 5.22
CA ASP A 173 5.01 6.00 4.58
C ASP A 173 5.73 5.54 3.30
N GLY A 174 5.53 4.28 2.90
CA GLY A 174 6.19 3.67 1.74
C GLY A 174 6.40 2.16 1.90
N ILE A 175 7.36 1.64 1.14
CA ILE A 175 7.72 0.21 1.11
C ILE A 175 9.24 0.03 1.06
N VAL A 176 9.74 -0.99 1.76
CA VAL A 176 11.12 -1.47 1.70
C VAL A 176 11.16 -2.97 1.42
N GLY A 177 11.46 -3.26 0.17
CA GLY A 177 11.65 -4.60 -0.37
C GLY A 177 13.05 -5.14 -0.08
N PHE A 178 13.09 -6.37 0.43
CA PHE A 178 14.30 -7.15 0.67
C PHE A 178 14.45 -8.32 -0.32
N GLY A 179 13.68 -8.32 -1.39
CA GLY A 179 13.82 -9.21 -2.55
C GLY A 179 15.08 -8.94 -3.38
N MET A 180 15.31 -9.81 -4.36
CA MET A 180 16.48 -9.74 -5.24
C MET A 180 16.31 -8.67 -6.34
N PRO A 181 17.40 -8.06 -6.85
CA PRO A 181 17.32 -7.09 -7.93
C PRO A 181 16.63 -7.70 -9.15
N VAL A 182 15.66 -6.99 -9.71
CA VAL A 182 14.98 -7.41 -10.94
C VAL A 182 16.01 -7.35 -12.09
N GLN A 183 16.43 -8.51 -12.60
CA GLN A 183 17.45 -8.57 -13.66
C GLN A 183 16.91 -8.14 -15.04
N HIS A 184 15.60 -8.29 -15.26
CA HIS A 184 14.90 -7.81 -16.45
C HIS A 184 13.57 -7.18 -16.05
N GLN A 185 13.46 -5.87 -16.08
CA GLN A 185 12.14 -5.26 -16.09
C GLN A 185 11.54 -5.50 -17.46
N ALA A 186 10.38 -6.14 -17.52
CA ALA A 186 9.59 -6.11 -18.73
C ALA A 186 9.42 -4.64 -19.13
N ALA A 187 9.81 -4.30 -20.36
CA ALA A 187 9.44 -3.01 -20.91
C ALA A 187 7.91 -2.87 -20.76
N PRO A 188 7.39 -1.69 -20.38
CA PRO A 188 5.95 -1.49 -20.35
C PRO A 188 5.38 -1.94 -21.70
N PRO A 189 4.21 -2.59 -21.71
CA PRO A 189 3.62 -3.06 -22.96
C PRO A 189 3.59 -1.90 -23.97
N PRO A 190 3.97 -2.15 -25.24
CA PRO A 190 3.97 -1.10 -26.24
C PRO A 190 2.60 -0.41 -26.27
N PRO A 191 2.53 0.91 -26.49
CA PRO A 191 1.26 1.61 -26.57
C PRO A 191 0.37 0.89 -27.58
N SER A 192 -0.80 0.40 -27.16
CA SER A 192 -1.80 -0.13 -28.07
C SER A 192 -2.65 1.02 -28.64
N GLY A 193 -3.05 0.90 -29.90
CA GLY A 193 -3.85 1.91 -30.60
C GLY A 193 -3.03 3.03 -31.25
N MET A 194 -3.68 4.15 -31.56
CA MET A 194 -3.13 5.26 -32.37
C MET A 194 -1.80 5.84 -31.85
N ALA A 195 -1.44 5.59 -30.59
CA ALA A 195 -0.15 5.96 -30.00
C ALA A 195 1.06 5.24 -30.61
N ALA A 196 0.88 4.08 -31.25
CA ALA A 196 1.93 3.36 -31.99
C ALA A 196 2.19 3.94 -33.39
N MET A 197 1.27 4.75 -33.92
CA MET A 197 1.31 5.26 -35.30
C MET A 197 1.81 6.71 -35.43
N MET A 198 2.19 7.36 -34.32
CA MET A 198 2.75 8.72 -34.33
C MET A 198 4.26 8.69 -34.63
N PRO A 199 4.78 9.53 -35.56
CA PRO A 199 6.22 9.65 -35.79
C PRO A 199 6.91 10.13 -34.50
N GLY A 200 7.79 9.29 -33.93
CA GLY A 200 8.40 9.49 -32.61
C GLY A 200 8.06 8.41 -31.56
N GLY A 201 7.26 7.40 -31.93
CA GLY A 201 6.90 6.26 -31.08
C GLY A 201 8.01 5.22 -30.84
N GLY A 202 9.18 5.36 -31.47
CA GLY A 202 10.32 4.46 -31.30
C GLY A 202 11.62 5.25 -31.11
N GLY A 203 12.24 5.08 -29.93
CA GLY A 203 13.55 5.66 -29.59
C GLY A 203 13.47 6.64 -28.41
N ASP A 204 14.19 6.34 -27.33
CA ASP A 204 14.56 7.25 -26.23
C ASP A 204 13.49 7.69 -25.21
N LYS A 205 12.45 6.89 -24.94
CA LYS A 205 11.78 7.01 -23.62
C LYS A 205 12.62 6.29 -22.57
N PRO A 206 13.09 6.95 -21.49
CA PRO A 206 13.83 6.29 -20.42
C PRO A 206 12.99 5.13 -19.89
N GLN A 207 13.51 3.91 -19.98
CA GLN A 207 12.86 2.76 -19.37
C GLN A 207 12.81 2.98 -17.85
N PRO A 208 11.65 2.85 -17.19
CA PRO A 208 11.53 3.09 -15.77
C PRO A 208 12.32 2.03 -15.01
N THR A 209 13.56 2.35 -14.60
CA THR A 209 14.32 1.45 -13.73
C THR A 209 13.88 1.57 -12.28
N LEU A 210 13.88 0.46 -11.56
CA LEU A 210 13.78 0.48 -10.11
C LEU A 210 15.18 0.76 -9.52
N PRO A 211 15.26 1.52 -8.42
CA PRO A 211 16.49 1.61 -7.64
C PRO A 211 16.98 0.23 -7.22
N LEU A 212 18.29 0.11 -6.97
CA LEU A 212 18.84 -1.09 -6.35
C LEU A 212 18.18 -1.30 -4.96
N PRO A 213 17.82 -2.54 -4.58
CA PRO A 213 17.18 -2.80 -3.29
C PRO A 213 18.06 -2.35 -2.13
N LEU A 214 17.45 -1.91 -1.02
CA LEU A 214 18.17 -1.29 0.08
C LEU A 214 19.24 -2.21 0.68
N LEU A 215 18.94 -3.51 0.84
CA LEU A 215 19.92 -4.50 1.32
C LEU A 215 21.16 -4.58 0.43
N PHE A 216 20.99 -4.49 -0.90
CA PHE A 216 22.09 -4.51 -1.85
C PHE A 216 22.92 -3.23 -1.79
N ALA A 217 22.26 -2.07 -1.61
CA ALA A 217 22.96 -0.81 -1.39
C ALA A 217 23.78 -0.83 -0.10
N LEU A 218 23.21 -1.34 1.00
CA LEU A 218 23.88 -1.45 2.31
C LEU A 218 25.03 -2.45 2.33
N THR A 219 25.18 -3.28 1.30
CA THR A 219 26.17 -4.36 1.22
C THR A 219 26.99 -4.29 -0.05
N ASP A 220 27.06 -3.11 -0.69
CA ASP A 220 27.89 -2.91 -1.87
C ASP A 220 29.38 -2.95 -1.49
N PRO A 221 30.16 -3.95 -1.95
CA PRO A 221 31.56 -4.11 -1.56
C PRO A 221 32.46 -2.98 -2.05
N ARG A 222 31.98 -2.14 -2.98
CA ARG A 222 32.71 -0.99 -3.53
C ARG A 222 32.57 0.25 -2.64
N VAL A 223 31.56 0.29 -1.76
CA VAL A 223 31.28 1.41 -0.87
C VAL A 223 31.92 1.15 0.48
N LYS A 224 32.69 2.13 0.98
CA LYS A 224 33.36 2.06 2.29
C LYS A 224 32.65 2.92 3.32
N ASP A 225 32.79 2.53 4.58
CA ASP A 225 32.35 3.32 5.74
C ASP A 225 32.95 4.72 5.72
N ASN A 226 32.10 5.72 5.98
CA ASN A 226 32.45 7.14 6.06
C ASN A 226 31.33 7.92 6.80
N ALA A 227 31.34 9.25 6.75
CA ALA A 227 30.33 10.08 7.40
C ALA A 227 28.88 9.86 6.90
N HIS A 228 28.71 9.33 5.70
CA HIS A 228 27.41 9.09 5.04
C HIS A 228 27.11 7.59 4.85
N ASN A 229 28.04 6.71 5.20
CA ASN A 229 27.89 5.26 5.04
C ASN A 229 28.40 4.52 6.28
N HIS A 230 27.60 3.59 6.80
CA HIS A 230 28.02 2.52 7.70
C HIS A 230 27.44 1.20 7.18
N MET A 231 28.28 0.44 6.49
CA MET A 231 27.88 -0.66 5.63
C MET A 231 27.62 -1.94 6.43
N LEU A 232 26.67 -2.74 5.96
CA LEU A 232 26.43 -4.09 6.46
C LEU A 232 27.44 -5.06 5.82
N LYS A 233 28.16 -5.82 6.65
CA LYS A 233 29.28 -6.67 6.19
C LYS A 233 28.85 -7.84 5.31
N ASN A 234 27.75 -8.49 5.68
CA ASN A 234 27.25 -9.66 4.99
C ASN A 234 25.93 -9.30 4.32
N ARG A 235 25.79 -9.59 3.02
CA ARG A 235 24.50 -9.57 2.34
C ARG A 235 23.68 -10.78 2.73
N ALA A 236 23.18 -10.75 3.94
CA ALA A 236 22.28 -11.76 4.48
C ALA A 236 21.38 -11.09 5.51
N PHE A 237 20.20 -11.66 5.69
CA PHE A 237 19.30 -11.28 6.78
C PHE A 237 18.45 -12.49 7.15
N SER A 238 17.88 -12.50 8.34
CA SER A 238 16.78 -13.41 8.67
C SER A 238 15.56 -12.63 9.10
N PHE A 239 14.41 -13.28 8.94
CA PHE A 239 13.13 -12.78 9.37
C PHE A 239 12.45 -13.85 10.23
N MET A 240 11.80 -13.39 11.30
CA MET A 240 10.92 -14.21 12.11
C MET A 240 9.80 -13.36 12.71
N SER A 241 8.68 -14.00 12.96
CA SER A 241 7.54 -13.40 13.64
C SER A 241 7.07 -14.31 14.78
N THR A 242 6.25 -13.73 15.64
CA THR A 242 5.43 -14.42 16.64
C THR A 242 4.03 -13.82 16.53
N ASP A 243 3.08 -14.32 17.33
CA ASP A 243 1.71 -13.76 17.34
C ASP A 243 1.65 -12.27 17.72
N LYS A 244 2.71 -11.69 18.30
CA LYS A 244 2.70 -10.30 18.83
C LYS A 244 3.89 -9.44 18.43
N ASP A 245 5.04 -10.06 18.21
CA ASP A 245 6.30 -9.38 17.95
C ASP A 245 6.93 -9.97 16.68
N ALA A 246 7.64 -9.16 15.89
CA ALA A 246 8.43 -9.63 14.76
C ALA A 246 9.82 -8.97 14.74
N GLU A 247 10.79 -9.62 14.09
CA GLU A 247 12.19 -9.19 14.08
C GLU A 247 12.86 -9.48 12.75
N ILE A 248 13.61 -8.49 12.25
CA ILE A 248 14.64 -8.70 11.23
C ILE A 248 16.01 -8.73 11.90
N GLN A 249 16.84 -9.67 11.47
CA GLN A 249 18.22 -9.76 11.89
C GLN A 249 19.10 -9.46 10.67
N LEU A 250 19.84 -8.36 10.68
CA LEU A 250 20.70 -7.98 9.55
C LEU A 250 22.08 -8.63 9.67
N GLY A 251 22.63 -9.05 8.54
CA GLY A 251 23.97 -9.63 8.42
C GLY A 251 24.01 -11.15 8.57
N GLY A 252 22.88 -11.80 8.83
CA GLY A 252 22.75 -13.24 9.04
C GLY A 252 21.60 -13.55 9.99
N TYR A 253 21.76 -14.58 10.82
CA TYR A 253 20.78 -14.91 11.87
C TYR A 253 21.43 -14.96 13.27
N ASP A 254 20.62 -14.78 14.31
CA ASP A 254 20.97 -15.00 15.71
C ASP A 254 20.76 -16.48 16.04
N PRO A 255 21.83 -17.24 16.37
CA PRO A 255 21.71 -18.66 16.71
C PRO A 255 20.81 -18.93 17.93
N ASP A 256 20.66 -17.98 18.84
CA ASP A 256 19.80 -18.15 20.02
C ASP A 256 18.31 -18.14 19.65
N ALA A 257 17.96 -17.64 18.45
CA ALA A 257 16.61 -17.64 17.91
C ALA A 257 16.17 -19.00 17.37
N VAL A 258 17.11 -19.94 17.20
CA VAL A 258 16.84 -21.26 16.60
C VAL A 258 16.99 -22.36 17.64
N ASP A 259 15.95 -23.20 17.77
CA ASP A 259 16.02 -24.46 18.50
C ASP A 259 16.50 -25.59 17.58
N GLY A 260 17.64 -26.18 17.93
CA GLY A 260 18.23 -27.28 17.18
C GLY A 260 19.01 -26.83 15.95
N ARG A 261 18.55 -27.24 14.76
CA ARG A 261 19.31 -27.12 13.51
C ARG A 261 18.70 -26.13 12.53
N MET A 262 19.57 -25.44 11.79
CA MET A 262 19.18 -24.68 10.60
C MET A 262 19.24 -25.61 9.37
N PHE A 263 18.08 -25.92 8.79
CA PHE A 263 18.01 -26.60 7.51
C PHE A 263 18.40 -25.63 6.39
N LEU A 264 19.23 -26.07 5.45
CA LEU A 264 19.64 -25.23 4.32
C LEU A 264 19.19 -25.84 3.00
N THR A 265 18.66 -24.99 2.13
CA THR A 265 18.33 -25.31 0.74
C THR A 265 18.74 -24.13 -0.15
N PRO A 266 19.20 -24.36 -1.39
CA PRO A 266 19.35 -23.27 -2.33
C PRO A 266 17.99 -22.71 -2.71
N SER A 267 17.96 -21.42 -3.08
CA SER A 267 16.90 -20.91 -3.92
C SER A 267 17.10 -21.38 -5.35
N ILE A 268 16.02 -21.70 -6.06
CA ILE A 268 16.05 -22.20 -7.44
C ILE A 268 15.87 -21.11 -8.49
N THR A 269 15.70 -19.86 -8.10
CA THR A 269 15.66 -18.70 -9.01
C THR A 269 16.57 -17.57 -8.49
N VAL A 270 16.81 -16.57 -9.35
CA VAL A 270 17.62 -15.37 -9.03
C VAL A 270 16.78 -14.10 -8.91
N ASN A 271 15.45 -14.24 -8.98
CA ASN A 271 14.49 -13.14 -8.93
C ASN A 271 13.64 -13.19 -7.66
N ASP A 272 13.30 -14.39 -7.16
CA ASP A 272 12.46 -14.59 -5.98
C ASP A 272 13.06 -15.64 -5.03
N TYR A 273 12.69 -15.61 -3.75
CA TYR A 273 13.16 -16.59 -2.78
C TYR A 273 12.40 -17.91 -2.88
N VAL A 274 12.63 -18.64 -3.98
CA VAL A 274 11.93 -19.89 -4.30
C VAL A 274 12.69 -21.10 -3.79
N VAL A 275 12.04 -21.97 -3.03
CA VAL A 275 12.54 -23.29 -2.64
C VAL A 275 11.71 -24.41 -3.27
N VAL A 276 12.26 -25.63 -3.31
CA VAL A 276 11.59 -26.80 -3.88
C VAL A 276 10.63 -27.40 -2.86
N SER A 277 9.33 -27.33 -3.09
CA SER A 277 8.33 -28.07 -2.32
C SER A 277 8.01 -29.40 -2.98
N LEU A 278 8.25 -30.50 -2.26
CA LEU A 278 8.07 -31.88 -2.75
C LEU A 278 6.73 -32.49 -2.33
N SER A 279 6.11 -31.97 -1.28
CA SER A 279 4.87 -32.48 -0.70
C SER A 279 4.22 -31.42 0.17
N LEU A 280 2.89 -31.45 0.21
CA LEU A 280 2.10 -30.71 1.18
C LEU A 280 1.00 -31.65 1.67
N LYS A 281 1.06 -32.05 2.93
CA LYS A 281 0.00 -32.83 3.56
C LYS A 281 -0.84 -31.99 4.49
N PHE A 282 -2.08 -32.39 4.67
CA PHE A 282 -2.94 -31.90 5.76
C PHE A 282 -3.36 -33.09 6.63
N GLY A 283 -2.83 -33.15 7.86
CA GLY A 283 -2.72 -34.40 8.59
C GLY A 283 -2.00 -35.46 7.76
N ASP A 284 -2.59 -36.64 7.61
CA ASP A 284 -2.00 -37.72 6.83
C ASP A 284 -2.29 -37.66 5.31
N THR A 285 -3.12 -36.71 4.87
CA THR A 285 -3.60 -36.64 3.48
C THR A 285 -2.70 -35.79 2.60
N GLU A 286 -2.18 -36.36 1.51
CA GLU A 286 -1.38 -35.64 0.50
C GLU A 286 -2.25 -34.72 -0.37
N LEU A 287 -1.89 -33.44 -0.42
CA LEU A 287 -2.51 -32.45 -1.30
C LEU A 287 -1.75 -32.30 -2.63
N PHE A 288 -0.43 -32.48 -2.63
CA PHE A 288 0.38 -32.48 -3.86
C PHE A 288 0.44 -33.88 -4.49
N ASP A 289 -0.72 -34.37 -4.92
CA ASP A 289 -0.83 -35.65 -5.62
C ASP A 289 -0.41 -35.50 -7.09
N PHE A 290 0.91 -35.60 -7.32
CA PHE A 290 1.50 -35.44 -8.65
C PHE A 290 1.11 -36.58 -9.61
N THR A 291 0.68 -36.22 -10.81
CA THR A 291 0.40 -37.17 -11.91
C THR A 291 1.67 -37.77 -12.51
N PRO A 292 2.75 -36.99 -12.78
CA PRO A 292 3.97 -37.54 -13.35
C PRO A 292 4.65 -38.52 -12.40
N LYS A 293 5.09 -39.67 -12.92
CA LYS A 293 5.87 -40.64 -12.15
C LYS A 293 7.34 -40.25 -11.99
N ASN A 294 7.87 -39.42 -12.89
CA ASN A 294 9.26 -38.98 -12.87
C ASN A 294 9.51 -38.06 -11.66
N PRO A 295 10.37 -38.45 -10.70
CA PRO A 295 10.65 -37.64 -9.50
C PRO A 295 11.14 -36.23 -9.79
N ARG A 296 11.82 -35.99 -10.92
CA ARG A 296 12.32 -34.67 -11.31
C ARG A 296 11.22 -33.66 -11.65
N LEU A 297 10.01 -34.14 -11.93
CA LEU A 297 8.85 -33.30 -12.26
C LEU A 297 7.87 -33.19 -11.09
N ARG A 298 8.20 -33.75 -9.91
CA ARG A 298 7.29 -33.84 -8.76
C ARG A 298 7.65 -32.81 -7.70
N TYR A 299 7.56 -31.54 -8.08
CA TYR A 299 7.70 -30.44 -7.15
C TYR A 299 6.84 -29.25 -7.56
N LEU A 300 6.54 -28.38 -6.60
CA LEU A 300 6.05 -27.05 -6.83
C LEU A 300 7.06 -26.02 -6.31
N PRO A 301 7.30 -24.91 -7.02
CA PRO A 301 8.07 -23.81 -6.48
C PRO A 301 7.31 -23.20 -5.30
N ALA A 302 8.01 -22.98 -4.19
CA ALA A 302 7.48 -22.34 -2.99
C ALA A 302 8.22 -21.05 -2.71
N ILE A 303 7.53 -19.91 -2.81
CA ILE A 303 8.11 -18.59 -2.56
C ILE A 303 8.02 -18.27 -1.08
N MET A 304 9.15 -17.94 -0.45
CA MET A 304 9.22 -17.47 0.93
C MET A 304 8.95 -15.97 0.96
N ASP A 305 7.76 -15.57 1.41
CA ASP A 305 7.26 -14.21 1.20
C ASP A 305 6.66 -13.60 2.47
N SER A 306 7.38 -12.68 3.12
CA SER A 306 6.87 -11.93 4.28
C SER A 306 5.80 -10.90 3.91
N GLY A 307 5.67 -10.53 2.63
CA GLY A 307 4.59 -9.67 2.13
C GLY A 307 3.25 -10.39 2.02
N THR A 308 3.24 -11.72 2.17
CA THR A 308 2.04 -12.55 2.20
C THR A 308 1.78 -13.07 3.61
N SER A 309 0.58 -12.90 4.16
CA SER A 309 0.25 -13.45 5.50
C SER A 309 0.01 -14.97 5.47
N CYS A 310 -0.60 -15.47 4.39
CA CYS A 310 -1.23 -16.79 4.38
C CYS A 310 -0.48 -17.86 3.59
N LEU A 311 -0.88 -19.11 3.80
CA LEU A 311 -0.48 -20.21 2.91
C LEU A 311 -1.30 -20.14 1.63
N VAL A 312 -0.66 -19.95 0.49
CA VAL A 312 -1.35 -19.80 -0.80
C VAL A 312 -1.05 -21.03 -1.63
N ILE A 313 -2.09 -21.78 -1.97
CA ILE A 313 -1.96 -23.08 -2.66
C ILE A 313 -2.78 -23.11 -3.95
N PRO A 314 -2.39 -23.96 -4.92
CA PRO A 314 -3.06 -23.99 -6.21
C PRO A 314 -4.52 -24.38 -6.06
N ASP A 315 -5.38 -23.69 -6.81
CA ASP A 315 -6.78 -24.06 -6.98
C ASP A 315 -7.04 -24.65 -8.38
N SER A 316 -6.09 -25.44 -8.87
CA SER A 316 -6.17 -26.08 -10.19
C SER A 316 -5.33 -27.35 -10.21
N THR A 317 -5.47 -28.13 -11.29
CA THR A 317 -4.61 -29.30 -11.57
C THR A 317 -3.23 -28.91 -12.11
N MET A 318 -2.94 -27.61 -12.27
CA MET A 318 -1.67 -27.11 -12.79
C MET A 318 -1.32 -27.73 -14.15
N ASN A 319 -2.26 -27.67 -15.10
CA ASN A 319 -2.17 -28.29 -16.43
C ASN A 319 -1.89 -29.81 -16.37
N GLY A 320 -2.51 -30.51 -15.40
CA GLY A 320 -2.39 -31.95 -15.22
C GLY A 320 -1.16 -32.40 -14.41
N LEU A 321 -0.34 -31.48 -13.92
CA LEU A 321 0.76 -31.78 -13.00
C LEU A 321 0.25 -32.43 -11.70
N LEU A 322 -0.91 -31.98 -11.19
CA LEU A 322 -1.61 -32.53 -10.03
C LEU A 322 -2.90 -33.22 -10.46
N LYS A 323 -3.31 -34.28 -9.74
CA LYS A 323 -4.54 -35.01 -10.06
C LYS A 323 -5.81 -34.20 -9.83
N GLU A 324 -5.81 -33.33 -8.83
CA GLU A 324 -6.93 -32.47 -8.45
C GLU A 324 -6.42 -31.16 -7.84
N SER A 325 -7.32 -30.20 -7.58
CA SER A 325 -7.00 -28.93 -6.92
C SER A 325 -6.62 -29.16 -5.44
N PRO A 326 -5.39 -28.81 -5.01
CA PRO A 326 -5.00 -28.86 -3.60
C PRO A 326 -5.93 -28.05 -2.69
N TYR A 327 -6.31 -26.84 -3.12
CA TYR A 327 -7.18 -25.97 -2.34
C TYR A 327 -8.58 -26.55 -2.17
N ASP A 328 -9.23 -26.97 -3.26
CA ASP A 328 -10.59 -27.50 -3.18
C ASP A 328 -10.62 -28.84 -2.41
N ARG A 329 -9.58 -29.68 -2.54
CA ARG A 329 -9.43 -30.89 -1.73
C ARG A 329 -9.36 -30.57 -0.24
N TRP A 330 -8.47 -29.66 0.15
CA TRP A 330 -8.36 -29.22 1.55
C TRP A 330 -9.67 -28.60 2.06
N LYS A 331 -10.30 -27.72 1.27
CA LYS A 331 -11.59 -27.11 1.59
C LYS A 331 -12.67 -28.17 1.80
N GLY A 332 -12.70 -29.22 0.98
CA GLY A 332 -13.60 -30.37 1.15
C GLY A 332 -13.40 -31.11 2.48
N MET A 333 -12.16 -31.18 2.98
CA MET A 333 -11.82 -31.80 4.27
C MET A 333 -12.25 -30.94 5.47
N VAL A 334 -11.98 -29.63 5.44
CA VAL A 334 -12.29 -28.73 6.56
C VAL A 334 -13.73 -28.22 6.57
N GLY A 335 -14.40 -28.22 5.42
CA GLY A 335 -15.76 -27.71 5.24
C GLY A 335 -15.79 -26.18 5.14
N ASP A 336 -16.43 -25.54 6.11
CA ASP A 336 -16.46 -24.08 6.18
C ASP A 336 -15.08 -23.56 6.61
N THR A 337 -14.41 -22.80 5.76
CA THR A 337 -13.06 -22.26 6.07
C THR A 337 -13.08 -21.21 7.17
N LYS A 338 -14.25 -20.61 7.48
CA LYS A 338 -14.40 -19.71 8.62
C LYS A 338 -14.63 -20.47 9.92
N HIS A 339 -15.20 -21.67 9.84
CA HIS A 339 -15.48 -22.55 10.98
C HIS A 339 -15.07 -24.00 10.66
N PRO A 340 -13.75 -24.25 10.54
CA PRO A 340 -13.26 -25.54 10.05
C PRO A 340 -13.63 -26.66 11.02
N LYS A 341 -14.26 -27.71 10.50
CA LYS A 341 -14.64 -28.91 11.27
C LYS A 341 -13.41 -29.73 11.66
N LEU A 342 -12.46 -29.83 10.73
CA LEU A 342 -11.21 -30.54 10.93
C LEU A 342 -10.09 -29.54 11.23
N LYS A 343 -9.51 -29.68 12.42
CA LYS A 343 -8.37 -28.89 12.90
C LYS A 343 -7.14 -29.80 12.87
N SER A 344 -6.27 -29.59 11.88
CA SER A 344 -5.08 -30.42 11.67
C SER A 344 -3.89 -29.55 11.26
N THR A 345 -2.73 -30.17 11.15
CA THR A 345 -1.46 -29.54 10.78
C THR A 345 -1.21 -29.70 9.28
N PHE A 346 -0.67 -28.66 8.64
CA PHE A 346 -0.05 -28.81 7.33
C PHE A 346 1.40 -29.25 7.49
N HIS A 347 1.81 -30.26 6.75
CA HIS A 347 3.18 -30.74 6.71
C HIS A 347 3.77 -30.41 5.33
N LEU A 348 4.57 -29.36 5.27
CA LEU A 348 5.21 -28.89 4.04
C LEU A 348 6.61 -29.52 3.93
N ASN A 349 6.86 -30.32 2.90
CA ASN A 349 8.18 -30.89 2.65
C ASN A 349 8.97 -29.98 1.69
N ILE A 350 10.02 -29.34 2.19
CA ILE A 350 10.94 -28.51 1.43
C ILE A 350 12.26 -29.26 1.28
N ALA A 351 12.61 -29.59 0.03
CA ALA A 351 13.86 -30.25 -0.33
C ALA A 351 14.21 -31.47 0.56
N GLY A 352 13.19 -32.24 0.99
CA GLY A 352 13.34 -33.45 1.80
C GLY A 352 13.12 -33.25 3.30
N ALA A 353 13.15 -32.02 3.81
CA ALA A 353 12.84 -31.72 5.21
C ALA A 353 11.37 -31.30 5.38
N THR A 354 10.71 -31.75 6.44
CA THR A 354 9.31 -31.43 6.72
C THR A 354 9.18 -30.32 7.76
N PHE A 355 8.36 -29.33 7.44
CA PHE A 355 8.03 -28.18 8.27
C PHE A 355 6.53 -28.16 8.55
N ASP A 356 6.19 -28.13 9.83
CA ASP A 356 4.81 -28.16 10.31
C ASP A 356 4.25 -26.74 10.47
N ILE A 357 3.06 -26.52 9.93
CA ILE A 357 2.23 -25.32 10.10
C ILE A 357 0.96 -25.78 10.84
N GLY A 358 0.91 -25.54 12.15
CA GLY A 358 -0.14 -26.04 13.03
C GLY A 358 -1.46 -25.30 12.84
N TYR A 359 -2.53 -25.81 13.47
CA TYR A 359 -3.86 -25.19 13.41
C TYR A 359 -3.85 -23.72 13.83
N ASP A 360 -3.16 -23.38 14.92
CA ASP A 360 -3.09 -22.01 15.42
C ASP A 360 -2.23 -21.09 14.53
N ASP A 361 -1.51 -21.66 13.57
CA ASP A 361 -0.74 -20.90 12.59
C ASP A 361 -1.63 -20.56 11.39
N TRP A 362 -2.26 -21.55 10.75
CA TRP A 362 -3.08 -21.28 9.58
C TRP A 362 -4.51 -20.80 9.90
N TYR A 363 -4.95 -20.83 11.15
CA TYR A 363 -6.24 -20.28 11.56
C TYR A 363 -6.06 -19.08 12.50
N LEU A 364 -6.37 -17.89 12.02
CA LEU A 364 -6.24 -16.65 12.77
C LEU A 364 -7.43 -16.48 13.73
N THR A 365 -7.20 -16.75 15.00
CA THR A 365 -8.26 -16.76 16.03
C THR A 365 -8.81 -15.36 16.32
N LEU A 366 -7.98 -14.32 16.23
CA LEU A 366 -8.40 -12.93 16.48
C LEU A 366 -9.36 -12.40 15.42
N SER A 367 -9.14 -12.76 14.16
CA SER A 367 -9.98 -12.37 13.02
C SER A 367 -11.03 -13.42 12.65
N ASN A 368 -11.01 -14.58 13.31
CA ASN A 368 -11.87 -15.73 13.03
C ASN A 368 -11.86 -16.11 11.53
N GLN A 369 -10.67 -16.20 10.96
CA GLN A 369 -10.45 -16.42 9.53
C GLN A 369 -9.34 -17.46 9.29
N SER A 370 -9.55 -18.31 8.28
CA SER A 370 -8.49 -19.18 7.76
C SER A 370 -7.49 -18.38 6.92
N CYS A 371 -6.21 -18.56 7.23
CA CYS A 371 -5.06 -18.06 6.50
C CYS A 371 -4.51 -19.12 5.52
N VAL A 372 -5.43 -19.67 4.73
CA VAL A 372 -5.13 -20.56 3.59
C VAL A 372 -5.94 -20.02 2.42
N GLN A 373 -5.27 -19.71 1.32
CA GLN A 373 -5.85 -18.97 0.20
C GLN A 373 -5.66 -19.69 -1.13
N LYS A 374 -6.58 -19.41 -2.06
CA LYS A 374 -6.51 -19.87 -3.44
C LYS A 374 -5.45 -19.07 -4.17
N ALA A 375 -4.49 -19.73 -4.80
CA ALA A 375 -3.59 -19.09 -5.74
C ALA A 375 -4.38 -18.44 -6.90
N PRO A 376 -3.88 -17.31 -7.46
CA PRO A 376 -4.53 -16.68 -8.59
C PRO A 376 -4.36 -17.55 -9.85
N PRO A 377 -5.29 -17.47 -10.82
CA PRO A 377 -5.18 -18.23 -12.06
C PRO A 377 -3.84 -17.98 -12.77
N GLY A 378 -3.17 -19.06 -13.17
CA GLY A 378 -1.87 -18.99 -13.86
C GLY A 378 -0.65 -18.98 -12.95
N PHE A 379 -0.81 -18.86 -11.62
CA PHE A 379 0.33 -18.92 -10.70
C PHE A 379 0.91 -20.35 -10.60
N GLY A 380 2.21 -20.45 -10.85
CA GLY A 380 2.98 -21.69 -11.02
C GLY A 380 3.38 -22.47 -9.77
N GLY A 381 2.90 -22.13 -8.56
CA GLY A 381 3.48 -22.64 -7.32
C GLY A 381 2.67 -22.37 -6.05
N ILE A 382 3.37 -22.19 -4.94
CA ILE A 382 2.81 -21.78 -3.65
C ILE A 382 3.51 -20.54 -3.09
N LEU A 383 2.78 -19.72 -2.35
CA LEU A 383 3.36 -18.71 -1.47
C LEU A 383 3.30 -19.21 -0.04
N VAL A 384 4.42 -19.11 0.65
CA VAL A 384 4.55 -19.48 2.06
C VAL A 384 4.78 -18.21 2.83
N GLY A 385 3.67 -17.71 3.39
CA GLY A 385 3.62 -16.46 4.12
C GLY A 385 3.97 -16.57 5.60
N ASP A 386 3.43 -15.62 6.36
CA ASP A 386 3.59 -15.49 7.81
C ASP A 386 3.28 -16.76 8.61
N VAL A 387 2.34 -17.57 8.15
CA VAL A 387 2.04 -18.90 8.71
C VAL A 387 3.29 -19.77 8.97
N LEU A 388 4.36 -19.62 8.19
CA LEU A 388 5.65 -20.28 8.44
C LEU A 388 6.55 -19.40 9.32
N PHE A 389 6.67 -18.11 9.01
CA PHE A 389 7.57 -17.19 9.73
C PHE A 389 7.22 -17.05 11.23
N ARG A 390 5.99 -17.38 11.64
CA ARG A 390 5.56 -17.43 13.06
C ARG A 390 6.18 -18.55 13.88
N ARG A 391 6.68 -19.61 13.23
CA ARG A 391 7.25 -20.80 13.89
C ARG A 391 8.70 -21.07 13.52
N TYR A 392 9.17 -20.48 12.44
CA TYR A 392 10.52 -20.69 11.94
C TYR A 392 11.25 -19.36 11.77
N VAL A 393 12.55 -19.37 12.05
CA VAL A 393 13.49 -18.33 11.63
C VAL A 393 13.93 -18.67 10.22
N VAL A 394 13.71 -17.75 9.28
CA VAL A 394 14.10 -17.93 7.88
C VAL A 394 15.28 -17.01 7.57
N LEU A 395 16.42 -17.62 7.25
CA LEU A 395 17.65 -16.95 6.81
C LEU A 395 17.65 -16.84 5.28
N PHE A 396 17.93 -15.65 4.78
CA PHE A 396 18.18 -15.34 3.39
C PHE A 396 19.65 -14.94 3.26
N ASP A 397 20.50 -15.82 2.72
CA ASP A 397 21.94 -15.57 2.54
C ASP A 397 22.26 -15.35 1.05
N LEU A 398 22.54 -14.08 0.71
CA LEU A 398 22.80 -13.59 -0.64
C LEU A 398 24.27 -13.15 -0.83
N ARG A 399 25.19 -13.62 0.03
CA ARG A 399 26.62 -13.25 -0.04
C ARG A 399 27.27 -13.64 -1.38
N HIS A 400 26.74 -14.67 -2.03
CA HIS A 400 27.21 -15.18 -3.33
C HIS A 400 26.16 -14.98 -4.43
N TYR A 401 25.31 -13.95 -4.32
CA TYR A 401 24.41 -13.59 -5.41
C TYR A 401 25.22 -12.95 -6.56
N PRO A 402 24.93 -13.28 -7.84
CA PRO A 402 23.80 -14.09 -8.32
C PRO A 402 24.07 -15.60 -8.44
N GLU A 403 25.27 -16.07 -8.15
CA GLU A 403 25.67 -17.47 -8.34
C GLU A 403 24.86 -18.44 -7.46
N SER A 404 24.55 -18.03 -6.23
CA SER A 404 23.70 -18.79 -5.33
C SER A 404 23.04 -17.92 -4.27
N VAL A 405 21.81 -18.27 -3.93
CA VAL A 405 21.10 -17.77 -2.75
C VAL A 405 20.77 -18.97 -1.87
N VAL A 406 21.12 -18.89 -0.59
CA VAL A 406 20.86 -19.96 0.37
C VAL A 406 19.72 -19.53 1.29
N ILE A 407 18.70 -20.38 1.37
CA ILE A 407 17.60 -20.24 2.32
C ILE A 407 17.86 -21.18 3.49
N GLY A 408 17.90 -20.61 4.69
CA GLY A 408 17.95 -21.36 5.94
C GLY A 408 16.59 -21.35 6.63
N ILE A 409 16.14 -22.48 7.16
CA ILE A 409 14.90 -22.60 7.93
C ILE A 409 15.21 -23.33 9.23
N GLY A 410 15.04 -22.64 10.36
CA GLY A 410 15.29 -23.17 11.70
C GLY A 410 14.06 -23.02 12.57
N LYS A 411 13.71 -24.05 13.34
CA LYS A 411 12.58 -23.95 14.29
C LYS A 411 12.88 -22.84 15.29
N GLN A 412 11.92 -21.96 15.55
CA GLN A 412 12.12 -20.91 16.54
C GLN A 412 12.33 -21.49 17.94
N ASN A 413 13.25 -20.90 18.68
CA ASN A 413 13.44 -21.19 20.09
C ASN A 413 12.31 -20.53 20.90
N PRO A 414 11.46 -21.29 21.63
CA PRO A 414 10.35 -20.73 22.39
C PRO A 414 10.77 -19.82 23.56
N HIS A 415 12.05 -19.84 23.93
CA HIS A 415 12.63 -18.96 24.95
C HIS A 415 13.30 -17.71 24.36
N TYR A 416 13.44 -17.61 23.04
CA TYR A 416 13.96 -16.43 22.38
C TYR A 416 12.96 -15.29 22.51
N LYS A 417 13.49 -14.08 22.75
CA LYS A 417 12.68 -12.87 22.86
C LYS A 417 13.03 -11.97 21.67
N PRO A 418 12.09 -11.76 20.72
CA PRO A 418 12.27 -10.78 19.66
C PRO A 418 12.59 -9.39 20.22
N ALA A 419 13.34 -8.61 19.47
CA ALA A 419 13.66 -7.24 19.80
C ALA A 419 12.37 -6.42 19.89
N LYS A 420 12.25 -5.62 20.95
CA LYS A 420 11.15 -4.64 21.12
C LYS A 420 11.59 -3.21 20.84
N HIS A 421 12.88 -2.97 20.95
CA HIS A 421 13.54 -1.72 20.64
C HIS A 421 14.79 -2.04 19.83
N HIS A 422 15.16 -1.13 18.93
CA HIS A 422 16.43 -1.21 18.24
C HIS A 422 17.55 -1.07 19.26
N HIS A 423 18.28 -2.16 19.50
CA HIS A 423 19.45 -2.19 20.36
C HIS A 423 20.60 -2.77 19.53
N ALA A 424 21.68 -2.00 19.39
CA ALA A 424 22.92 -2.52 18.83
C ALA A 424 23.33 -3.79 19.59
N ILE A 425 23.70 -4.86 18.85
CA ILE A 425 24.23 -6.10 19.44
C ILE A 425 25.60 -5.77 20.05
N THR A 426 25.59 -5.25 21.28
CA THR A 426 26.77 -4.68 21.96
C THR A 426 27.71 -5.77 22.50
N LYS A 427 27.21 -7.00 22.67
CA LYS A 427 27.99 -8.16 23.09
C LYS A 427 27.42 -9.39 22.40
N VAL A 428 28.14 -9.94 21.41
CA VAL A 428 27.90 -11.33 21.02
C VAL A 428 28.33 -12.18 22.22
N PRO A 429 27.43 -12.83 22.97
CA PRO A 429 27.79 -13.49 24.21
C PRO A 429 28.91 -14.51 23.95
N ALA A 430 30.01 -14.38 24.68
CA ALA A 430 31.13 -15.31 24.66
C ALA A 430 30.84 -16.60 25.45
N TYR A 431 29.56 -16.92 25.70
CA TYR A 431 29.21 -18.25 26.19
C TYR A 431 29.59 -19.26 25.11
N LYS A 432 30.31 -20.31 25.52
CA LYS A 432 30.72 -21.44 24.68
C LYS A 432 29.56 -21.83 23.76
N ARG A 433 29.63 -21.32 22.52
CA ARG A 433 28.54 -21.39 21.56
C ARG A 433 28.27 -22.87 21.31
N LYS A 434 26.99 -23.29 21.36
CA LYS A 434 26.64 -24.55 20.73
C LYS A 434 27.14 -24.46 19.28
N PRO A 435 27.85 -25.46 18.74
CA PRO A 435 28.26 -25.43 17.35
C PRO A 435 27.02 -25.14 16.50
N LEU A 436 27.14 -24.22 15.54
CA LEU A 436 26.08 -23.98 14.55
C LEU A 436 25.72 -25.33 13.95
N ASN A 437 24.57 -25.86 14.35
CA ASN A 437 24.17 -27.19 13.94
C ASN A 437 23.40 -27.01 12.65
N ILE A 438 24.15 -26.94 11.56
CA ILE A 438 23.61 -26.82 10.21
C ILE A 438 23.23 -28.23 9.75
N SER A 439 22.18 -28.37 8.94
CA SER A 439 21.83 -29.64 8.31
C SER A 439 23.04 -30.31 7.64
N ASP A 440 23.10 -31.64 7.70
CA ASP A 440 24.14 -32.47 7.06
C ASP A 440 24.15 -32.31 5.53
N SER A 441 23.07 -31.75 4.95
CA SER A 441 22.95 -31.40 3.54
C SER A 441 23.70 -30.14 3.12
N ALA A 442 24.26 -29.39 4.08
CA ALA A 442 25.00 -28.17 3.76
C ALA A 442 26.29 -28.45 2.98
N PRO A 443 26.68 -27.57 2.03
CA PRO A 443 27.96 -27.71 1.35
C PRO A 443 29.13 -27.80 2.33
N PRO A 444 30.14 -28.64 2.07
CA PRO A 444 31.32 -28.73 2.93
C PRO A 444 31.93 -27.33 3.15
N ARG A 445 32.14 -26.96 4.42
CA ARG A 445 32.67 -25.66 4.88
C ARG A 445 31.71 -24.47 4.78
N TYR A 446 30.44 -24.67 4.46
CA TYR A 446 29.45 -23.59 4.57
C TYR A 446 29.40 -23.08 6.02
N LYS A 447 29.55 -21.77 6.18
CA LYS A 447 29.39 -21.07 7.47
C LYS A 447 28.24 -20.10 7.33
N ALA A 448 27.14 -20.39 8.00
CA ALA A 448 26.01 -19.50 8.01
C ALA A 448 26.42 -18.14 8.62
N PRO A 449 26.01 -17.02 8.01
CA PRO A 449 26.37 -15.70 8.49
C PRO A 449 25.60 -15.39 9.78
N MET A 450 26.24 -14.66 10.69
CA MET A 450 25.64 -14.28 11.98
C MET A 450 25.09 -12.86 11.91
N ALA A 451 23.95 -12.65 12.54
CA ALA A 451 23.36 -11.33 12.69
C ALA A 451 24.30 -10.37 13.43
N THR A 452 24.36 -9.13 12.95
CA THR A 452 25.10 -8.02 13.56
C THR A 452 24.18 -6.94 14.09
N ASP A 453 22.91 -6.94 13.69
CA ASP A 453 21.89 -6.00 14.15
C ASP A 453 20.53 -6.70 14.22
N ARG A 454 19.66 -6.26 15.14
CA ARG A 454 18.33 -6.80 15.39
C ARG A 454 17.33 -5.66 15.44
N ILE A 455 16.39 -5.67 14.50
CA ILE A 455 15.46 -4.58 14.29
C ILE A 455 14.05 -5.07 14.59
N PRO A 456 13.32 -4.43 15.53
CA PRO A 456 11.93 -4.76 15.77
C PRO A 456 11.09 -4.42 14.53
N ILE A 457 10.14 -5.30 14.24
CA ILE A 457 9.12 -5.12 13.21
C ILE A 457 7.77 -5.08 13.91
N TRP A 458 6.93 -4.12 13.54
CA TRP A 458 5.55 -4.09 14.01
C TRP A 458 4.68 -4.92 13.09
N ASN A 459 3.89 -5.79 13.69
CA ASN A 459 2.83 -6.50 13.01
C ASN A 459 1.53 -5.70 13.21
N GLN A 460 0.90 -5.24 12.13
CA GLN A 460 -0.46 -4.70 12.21
C GLN A 460 -1.42 -5.81 11.79
N GLU A 461 -2.18 -6.29 12.78
CA GLU A 461 -3.32 -7.19 12.57
C GLU A 461 -3.04 -8.51 11.85
N GLU A 462 -1.81 -9.02 11.95
CA GLU A 462 -1.38 -10.30 11.39
C GLU A 462 -1.35 -10.34 9.85
N THR A 463 -1.39 -9.18 9.19
CA THR A 463 -1.46 -9.12 7.71
C THR A 463 -0.31 -8.39 7.03
N GLN A 464 0.37 -7.48 7.72
CA GLN A 464 1.48 -6.72 7.15
C GLN A 464 2.53 -6.38 8.20
N TYR A 465 3.78 -6.31 7.75
CA TYR A 465 4.94 -6.02 8.57
C TYR A 465 5.46 -4.62 8.32
N PHE A 466 5.74 -3.88 9.39
CA PHE A 466 6.21 -2.51 9.31
C PHE A 466 7.55 -2.33 9.99
N ILE A 467 8.39 -1.54 9.35
CA ILE A 467 9.73 -1.24 9.83
C ILE A 467 9.98 0.27 9.83
N ASN A 468 10.67 0.71 10.88
CA ASN A 468 11.15 2.08 10.96
C ASN A 468 12.49 2.23 10.25
N LEU A 469 12.57 3.24 9.40
CA LEU A 469 13.82 3.70 8.80
C LEU A 469 13.91 5.22 8.85
N THR A 470 15.08 5.76 8.53
CA THR A 470 15.24 7.19 8.36
C THR A 470 15.87 7.55 7.03
N LEU A 471 15.56 8.74 6.53
CA LEU A 471 16.04 9.26 5.25
C LEU A 471 16.45 10.73 5.39
N GLY A 472 17.60 11.07 4.81
CA GLY A 472 18.07 12.45 4.69
C GLY A 472 18.97 12.96 5.80
N SER A 473 19.49 14.18 5.61
CA SER A 473 20.33 14.90 6.57
C SER A 473 19.86 16.34 6.77
N PRO A 474 19.21 16.71 7.90
CA PRO A 474 18.87 15.86 9.05
C PRO A 474 17.91 14.72 8.71
N ARG A 475 17.99 13.63 9.50
CA ARG A 475 17.19 12.42 9.32
C ARG A 475 15.71 12.68 9.57
N GLN A 476 14.88 12.31 8.60
CA GLN A 476 13.42 12.23 8.71
C GLN A 476 13.04 10.76 8.96
N LYS A 477 12.04 10.48 9.81
CA LYS A 477 11.65 9.12 10.21
C LYS A 477 10.43 8.66 9.43
N PHE A 478 10.41 7.38 9.04
CA PHE A 478 9.33 6.77 8.28
C PHE A 478 9.04 5.36 8.78
N THR A 479 7.76 5.00 8.80
CA THR A 479 7.25 3.64 9.02
C THR A 479 6.79 3.08 7.68
N VAL A 480 7.43 2.04 7.19
CA VAL A 480 7.19 1.49 5.84
C VAL A 480 6.85 0.01 5.89
N ILE A 481 6.17 -0.48 4.86
CA ILE A 481 5.92 -1.91 4.67
C ILE A 481 7.25 -2.63 4.43
N PHE A 482 7.48 -3.72 5.16
CA PHE A 482 8.59 -4.65 4.95
C PHE A 482 8.11 -5.85 4.14
N ASP A 483 8.83 -6.16 3.07
CA ASP A 483 8.42 -7.17 2.10
C ASP A 483 9.64 -7.94 1.54
N THR A 484 9.70 -9.26 1.73
CA THR A 484 10.73 -10.09 1.09
C THR A 484 10.38 -10.53 -0.33
N GLY A 485 9.12 -10.42 -0.73
CA GLY A 485 8.62 -10.75 -2.06
C GLY A 485 8.89 -9.69 -3.12
N SER A 486 9.16 -8.44 -2.72
CA SER A 486 9.55 -7.37 -3.66
C SER A 486 10.94 -6.82 -3.38
N SER A 487 11.54 -6.23 -4.41
CA SER A 487 12.87 -5.60 -4.37
C SER A 487 12.79 -4.06 -4.31
N VAL A 488 11.58 -3.55 -4.07
CA VAL A 488 11.23 -2.14 -4.24
C VAL A 488 11.57 -1.34 -3.00
N PHE A 489 12.38 -0.29 -3.13
CA PHE A 489 12.52 0.70 -2.07
C PHE A 489 11.95 2.06 -2.51
N GLY A 490 10.89 2.50 -1.84
CA GLY A 490 10.22 3.76 -2.13
C GLY A 490 9.55 4.39 -0.91
N ILE A 491 9.62 5.72 -0.83
CA ILE A 491 9.09 6.55 0.26
C ILE A 491 8.15 7.59 -0.34
N PHE A 492 7.00 7.81 0.30
CA PHE A 492 6.11 8.90 -0.06
C PHE A 492 6.81 10.24 0.11
N SER A 493 6.81 11.04 -0.94
CA SER A 493 7.58 12.28 -1.03
C SER A 493 6.71 13.43 -1.50
N ARG A 494 7.02 14.60 -0.96
CA ARG A 494 6.51 15.86 -1.52
C ARG A 494 7.08 16.05 -2.92
N CYS A 495 6.28 16.64 -3.79
CA CYS A 495 6.73 17.14 -5.07
C CYS A 495 7.67 18.34 -4.88
N ILE A 496 8.64 18.47 -5.77
CA ILE A 496 9.53 19.62 -5.83
C ILE A 496 9.59 20.17 -7.26
N PRO A 497 9.77 21.49 -7.46
CA PRO A 497 9.67 22.11 -8.78
C PRO A 497 10.66 21.55 -9.81
N ASN A 498 11.82 21.10 -9.35
CA ASN A 498 12.95 20.69 -10.20
C ASN A 498 13.03 19.17 -10.40
N ALA A 499 12.05 18.40 -9.90
CA ALA A 499 11.97 16.97 -10.14
C ALA A 499 11.00 16.68 -11.29
N PRO A 500 11.25 15.64 -12.09
CA PRO A 500 10.27 15.15 -13.05
C PRO A 500 8.95 14.77 -12.33
N SER A 501 7.82 15.29 -12.80
CA SER A 501 6.51 14.91 -12.28
C SER A 501 5.94 13.77 -13.11
N TYR A 502 5.92 12.57 -12.54
CA TYR A 502 5.29 11.40 -13.15
C TYR A 502 4.09 11.01 -12.28
N GLY A 503 2.88 11.36 -12.73
CA GLY A 503 1.65 11.26 -11.95
C GLY A 503 1.25 12.57 -11.28
N THR A 504 0.29 12.48 -10.37
CA THR A 504 -0.28 13.60 -9.61
C THR A 504 0.45 13.80 -8.28
N CYS A 505 0.65 15.05 -7.85
CA CYS A 505 1.30 15.39 -6.57
C CYS A 505 0.37 15.23 -5.37
N VAL A 506 -0.05 13.99 -5.05
CA VAL A 506 -1.09 13.74 -4.03
C VAL A 506 -0.60 14.03 -2.60
N PHE A 507 0.71 14.02 -2.38
CA PHE A 507 1.34 14.29 -1.08
C PHE A 507 1.80 15.76 -0.90
N GLY A 508 1.43 16.65 -1.83
CA GLY A 508 1.74 18.09 -1.78
C GLY A 508 3.18 18.46 -2.17
N GLY A 509 3.46 19.76 -2.30
CA GLY A 509 4.74 20.31 -2.80
C GLY A 509 4.71 20.68 -4.31
N GLY A 510 5.57 21.62 -4.73
CA GLY A 510 5.61 22.15 -6.11
C GLY A 510 5.74 23.69 -6.18
N SER A 511 6.15 24.23 -7.33
CA SER A 511 6.15 25.68 -7.60
C SER A 511 4.76 26.04 -8.13
N SER A 512 3.92 26.61 -7.26
CA SER A 512 2.56 27.11 -7.55
C SER A 512 1.54 26.01 -7.89
N GLY A 513 0.43 25.78 -7.16
CA GLY A 513 -0.12 26.44 -6.00
C GLY A 513 -1.20 25.55 -5.38
N GLY A 514 -1.10 25.35 -4.05
CA GLY A 514 -2.16 24.74 -3.23
C GLY A 514 -2.57 25.63 -2.04
N GLY A 515 -1.86 26.74 -1.82
CA GLY A 515 -2.21 27.74 -0.80
C GLY A 515 -3.14 28.85 -1.31
N GLY A 516 -3.24 29.05 -2.63
CA GLY A 516 -4.06 30.10 -3.23
C GLY A 516 -5.56 29.79 -3.24
N MET A 517 -5.96 28.52 -3.41
CA MET A 517 -7.38 28.18 -3.61
C MET A 517 -8.23 28.32 -2.35
N LEU A 518 -7.64 28.10 -1.16
CA LEU A 518 -8.34 28.32 0.11
C LEU A 518 -8.46 29.81 0.45
N ILE A 519 -7.45 30.62 0.09
CA ILE A 519 -7.45 32.06 0.36
C ILE A 519 -8.31 32.80 -0.68
N GLU A 520 -8.22 32.47 -1.97
CA GLU A 520 -9.11 33.06 -2.99
C GLU A 520 -10.56 32.63 -2.82
N GLY A 521 -10.82 31.37 -2.45
CA GLY A 521 -12.18 30.92 -2.11
C GLY A 521 -12.75 31.68 -0.91
N ALA A 522 -11.96 31.84 0.15
CA ALA A 522 -12.37 32.60 1.33
C ALA A 522 -12.57 34.09 1.02
N VAL A 523 -11.68 34.70 0.22
CA VAL A 523 -11.78 36.11 -0.20
C VAL A 523 -12.97 36.31 -1.14
N PHE A 524 -13.25 35.38 -2.05
CA PHE A 524 -14.41 35.44 -2.95
C PHE A 524 -15.73 35.33 -2.18
N VAL A 525 -15.82 34.39 -1.22
CA VAL A 525 -17.01 34.24 -0.35
C VAL A 525 -17.21 35.46 0.55
N LEU A 526 -16.13 36.01 1.15
CA LEU A 526 -16.20 37.26 1.92
C LEU A 526 -16.61 38.45 1.06
N SER A 527 -16.11 38.54 -0.17
CA SER A 527 -16.45 39.62 -1.11
C SER A 527 -17.93 39.58 -1.48
N ILE A 528 -18.46 38.38 -1.78
CA ILE A 528 -19.88 38.18 -2.06
C ILE A 528 -20.74 38.51 -0.83
N ALA A 529 -20.34 38.09 0.37
CA ALA A 529 -21.06 38.38 1.60
C ALA A 529 -21.15 39.90 1.88
N VAL A 530 -20.07 40.65 1.66
CA VAL A 530 -20.06 42.11 1.81
C VAL A 530 -20.97 42.79 0.79
N ILE A 531 -20.96 42.33 -0.47
CA ILE A 531 -21.83 42.86 -1.52
C ILE A 531 -23.31 42.62 -1.19
N PHE A 532 -23.69 41.40 -0.77
CA PHE A 532 -25.07 41.11 -0.38
C PHE A 532 -25.52 41.89 0.86
N CYS A 533 -24.62 42.13 1.82
CA CYS A 533 -24.91 42.97 2.98
C CYS A 533 -25.13 44.45 2.57
N GLY A 534 -24.32 44.95 1.64
CA GLY A 534 -24.48 46.28 1.03
C GLY A 534 -25.81 46.43 0.28
N ILE A 535 -26.19 45.44 -0.52
CA ILE A 535 -27.48 45.44 -1.23
C ILE A 535 -28.64 45.39 -0.23
N GLY A 536 -28.57 44.53 0.81
CA GLY A 536 -29.61 44.42 1.84
C GLY A 536 -29.82 45.72 2.62
N THR A 537 -28.74 46.41 2.98
CA THR A 537 -28.80 47.72 3.64
C THR A 537 -29.36 48.80 2.73
N ALA A 538 -28.99 48.83 1.45
CA ALA A 538 -29.56 49.76 0.47
C ALA A 538 -31.07 49.54 0.25
N ILE A 539 -31.50 48.28 0.15
CA ILE A 539 -32.93 47.93 0.05
C ILE A 539 -33.68 48.35 1.32
N ASN A 540 -33.13 48.11 2.50
CA ASN A 540 -33.76 48.51 3.76
C ASN A 540 -33.92 50.03 3.86
N LEU A 541 -32.89 50.79 3.50
CA LEU A 541 -32.94 52.25 3.43
C LEU A 541 -33.94 52.75 2.39
N TYR A 542 -34.02 52.09 1.23
CA TYR A 542 -35.01 52.41 0.20
C TYR A 542 -36.44 52.17 0.69
N VAL A 543 -36.70 51.04 1.35
CA VAL A 543 -38.02 50.71 1.92
C VAL A 543 -38.40 51.69 3.03
N ARG A 544 -37.47 52.01 3.94
CA ARG A 544 -37.69 53.03 4.98
C ARG A 544 -38.04 54.39 4.39
N LYS A 545 -37.27 54.85 3.40
CA LYS A 545 -37.52 56.13 2.72
C LYS A 545 -38.87 56.15 1.99
N ARG A 546 -39.33 55.00 1.48
CA ARG A 546 -40.65 54.87 0.86
C ARG A 546 -41.77 54.87 1.90
N HIS A 547 -41.55 54.21 3.04
CA HIS A 547 -42.46 54.23 4.18
C HIS A 547 -42.61 55.63 4.76
N ASP A 548 -41.51 56.36 4.95
CA ASP A 548 -41.52 57.76 5.42
C ASP A 548 -42.28 58.68 4.45
N LYS A 549 -42.12 58.49 3.13
CA LYS A 549 -42.90 59.21 2.12
C LYS A 549 -44.39 58.86 2.18
N GLN A 550 -44.74 57.60 2.42
CA GLN A 550 -46.14 57.19 2.58
C GLN A 550 -46.76 57.72 3.87
N GLU A 551 -46.01 57.75 4.99
CA GLU A 551 -46.46 58.38 6.23
C GLU A 551 -46.63 59.89 6.09
N GLN A 552 -45.74 60.58 5.37
CA GLN A 552 -45.89 62.00 5.09
C GLN A 552 -47.12 62.29 4.22
N LEU A 553 -47.41 61.44 3.23
CA LEU A 553 -48.63 61.51 2.41
C LEU A 553 -49.90 61.18 3.20
N ALA A 554 -49.83 60.26 4.18
CA ALA A 554 -50.94 59.96 5.07
C ALA A 554 -51.21 61.11 6.05
N ARG A 555 -50.15 61.74 6.60
CA ARG A 555 -50.25 62.93 7.47
C ARG A 555 -50.74 64.17 6.72
N SER A 556 -50.40 64.34 5.44
CA SER A 556 -50.92 65.45 4.63
C SER A 556 -52.40 65.26 4.25
N LYS A 557 -52.85 64.01 4.02
CA LYS A 557 -54.27 63.69 3.84
C LYS A 557 -55.10 63.79 5.13
N ALA A 558 -54.50 63.54 6.30
CA ALA A 558 -55.15 63.69 7.59
C ALA A 558 -55.28 65.16 8.07
N ARG A 559 -54.47 66.07 7.54
CA ARG A 559 -54.51 67.51 7.88
C ARG A 559 -55.65 68.31 7.23
N GLY A 560 -56.54 67.66 6.48
CA GLY A 560 -57.69 68.29 5.82
C GLY A 560 -59.06 68.11 6.51
N LYS A 561 -59.15 67.48 7.69
CA LYS A 561 -60.40 67.38 8.46
C LYS A 561 -60.16 67.74 9.93
N ASN A 562 -60.91 68.75 10.39
CA ASN A 562 -60.83 69.35 11.73
C ASN A 562 -61.04 68.34 12.88
N PRO A 563 -60.42 68.57 14.05
CA PRO A 563 -60.57 67.74 15.23
C PRO A 563 -61.68 68.28 16.14
N SER A 564 -62.76 67.52 16.33
CA SER A 564 -63.63 67.67 17.49
C SER A 564 -64.34 66.36 17.82
N ASN A 565 -64.50 66.15 19.13
CA ASN A 565 -65.22 65.08 19.82
C ASN A 565 -64.49 63.76 20.12
N SER A 566 -64.04 63.70 21.38
CA SER A 566 -64.09 62.56 22.30
C SER A 566 -65.20 61.53 21.98
N SER A 567 -64.85 60.25 21.93
CA SER A 567 -65.53 59.21 22.72
C SER A 567 -64.75 57.90 22.69
N TYR A 568 -64.61 57.29 23.87
CA TYR A 568 -64.37 55.85 24.04
C TYR A 568 -65.47 55.04 23.32
N GLY A 569 -65.12 53.86 22.79
CA GLY A 569 -66.07 52.88 22.27
C GLY A 569 -65.40 51.69 21.57
N PRO A 570 -65.49 50.46 22.12
CA PRO A 570 -65.05 49.23 21.46
C PRO A 570 -66.22 48.71 20.62
N GLU A 571 -66.16 48.85 19.30
CA GLU A 571 -66.90 48.02 18.32
C GLU A 571 -66.75 48.65 16.93
N ARG A 572 -65.97 47.98 16.06
CA ARG A 572 -66.27 47.83 14.62
C ARG A 572 -65.45 46.65 14.08
N LEU A 573 -65.86 45.47 14.52
CA LEU A 573 -66.01 44.34 13.59
C LEU A 573 -67.31 44.59 12.83
N ALA A 574 -67.26 44.45 11.50
CA ALA A 574 -68.33 44.06 10.57
C ALA A 574 -68.40 44.96 9.33
N GLY A 575 -68.18 44.35 8.17
CA GLY A 575 -68.57 44.92 6.88
C GLY A 575 -67.77 44.42 5.68
N MET A 576 -67.95 43.13 5.34
CA MET A 576 -68.13 42.59 3.96
C MET A 576 -67.32 41.31 3.68
N TYR A 577 -67.90 40.18 4.09
CA TYR A 577 -68.15 39.13 3.10
C TYR A 577 -69.35 39.59 2.27
N GLY A 578 -69.22 39.57 0.95
CA GLY A 578 -70.26 39.97 0.01
C GLY A 578 -69.83 39.74 -1.44
N THR A 579 -69.98 38.48 -1.86
CA THR A 579 -70.40 38.01 -3.20
C THR A 579 -69.86 38.65 -4.50
N MET A 580 -69.40 37.74 -5.38
CA MET A 580 -69.18 37.80 -6.84
C MET A 580 -70.00 38.82 -7.65
N PRO A 581 -69.46 39.24 -8.82
CA PRO A 581 -69.65 38.44 -10.05
C PRO A 581 -68.49 37.51 -10.42
#